data_AF-A0A966QIN3-F1
#
_entry.id   AF-A0A966QIN3-F1
#
_cell.length_a   1.000
_cell.length_b   1.000
_cell.length_c   1.000
_cell.angle_alpha   90.00
_cell.angle_beta   90.00
_cell.angle_gamma   90.00
#
_symmetry.space_group_name_H-M   'P 1'
#
loop_
_entity.id
_entity.type
_entity.pdbx_description
1 polymer ?
#
loop_
_entity_poly.entity_id
_entity_poly.type
_entity_poly.pdbx_seq_one_letter_code
_entity_poly.pdbx_strand_id
1 'polypeptide(L)'
;MFKRFVRFLIALVAIFAAPSMALAHAGLESSDPSPGAYLDVSPERITLTFDEAVTTAFGSLRVLDSNADVVVETPLKRGEKKSIAVAEVGQTLDDGTYVVVWRVTSSDGHPVQGSFTFVVGEATSTVSDAVANATTVTHGLSRLFVVIRASIFLSLAVLIGAIVLLWSSAPRRLSSRASIAVRGAWIVLLAATIEAFFAFGPHAAGVKIYNAFDGDLISATLTTTFGRAQLVRAALLVALWPVLRAFISGVRRRLLISVLLVGIVATVSLSGHAISTSPMVVGVALDIVHLLAIGSWIGGLCVLVFVGRRLGDEQTLSLTGRFSGIAQRALPVVILTGIAQSWLLLKDPTEIFDTQFGRTLVVKIALVLVVIALSGSARRALKQRDARNLRTTVAFEAIVALVVIALTASLTGLSPKVVSSAAPFQQTIVGSEVFVTLAVTPAKVGSTEVHLIMARQGGALGELTNVQMRMGLASMNIPTGPVELTRIAPNHYTANVTFPFPGQWSVEVLASTEQFAVSRFAFEVSISE
;
A
#
# COMPACT_ATOMS: atom_id res chain seq x y z
N MET A 1 -25.01 26.40 8.25
CA MET A 1 -24.99 25.02 7.71
C MET A 1 -23.70 24.72 6.92
N PHE A 2 -23.36 25.47 5.87
CA PHE A 2 -22.14 25.26 5.06
C PHE A 2 -20.83 25.10 5.86
N LYS A 3 -20.52 26.03 6.78
CA LYS A 3 -19.31 25.92 7.63
C LYS A 3 -19.28 24.67 8.51
N ARG A 4 -20.44 24.20 9.00
CA ARG A 4 -20.53 22.97 9.81
C ARG A 4 -20.33 21.72 8.95
N PHE A 5 -20.89 21.70 7.74
CA PHE A 5 -20.69 20.62 6.77
C PHE A 5 -19.22 20.50 6.32
N VAL A 6 -18.57 21.62 6.00
CA VAL A 6 -17.13 21.61 5.63
C VAL A 6 -16.27 21.12 6.78
N ARG A 7 -16.53 21.54 8.02
CA ARG A 7 -15.82 21.03 9.21
C ARG A 7 -16.02 19.53 9.40
N PHE A 8 -17.24 19.03 9.22
CA PHE A 8 -17.52 17.59 9.26
C PHE A 8 -16.73 16.83 8.20
N LEU A 9 -16.68 17.35 6.96
CA LEU A 9 -15.94 16.72 5.87
C LEU A 9 -14.43 16.73 6.09
N ILE A 10 -13.89 17.82 6.68
CA ILE A 10 -12.47 17.89 7.09
C ILE A 10 -12.19 16.87 8.20
N ALA A 11 -13.07 16.74 9.20
CA ALA A 11 -12.94 15.74 10.24
C ALA A 11 -12.98 14.32 9.67
N LEU A 12 -13.88 14.06 8.70
CA LEU A 12 -13.95 12.79 7.99
C LEU A 12 -12.64 12.48 7.25
N VAL A 13 -12.10 13.44 6.49
CA VAL A 13 -10.78 13.28 5.85
C VAL A 13 -9.70 13.04 6.89
N ALA A 14 -9.67 13.78 7.99
CA ALA A 14 -8.65 13.63 9.03
C ALA A 14 -8.71 12.25 9.72
N ILE A 15 -9.92 11.70 9.92
CA ILE A 15 -10.12 10.36 10.50
C ILE A 15 -9.62 9.27 9.55
N PHE A 16 -9.95 9.35 8.26
CA PHE A 16 -9.56 8.33 7.27
C PHE A 16 -8.18 8.56 6.65
N ALA A 17 -7.57 9.74 6.84
CA ALA A 17 -6.18 10.03 6.53
C ALA A 17 -5.25 9.87 7.75
N ALA A 18 -5.80 9.54 8.92
CA ALA A 18 -4.99 9.19 10.09
C ALA A 18 -4.18 7.92 9.76
N PRO A 19 -2.89 7.87 10.12
CA PRO A 19 -2.08 6.68 9.92
C PRO A 19 -2.62 5.59 10.84
N SER A 20 -3.29 4.58 10.31
CA SER A 20 -3.13 3.26 10.92
C SER A 20 -1.82 2.70 10.40
N MET A 21 -1.17 1.87 11.23
CA MET A 21 -0.08 1.01 10.80
C MET A 21 -0.55 0.33 9.51
N ALA A 22 -0.02 0.77 8.38
CA ALA A 22 -0.32 0.13 7.11
C ALA A 22 0.36 -1.23 7.22
N LEU A 23 -0.45 -2.26 7.48
CA LEU A 23 -0.02 -3.63 7.37
C LEU A 23 0.51 -3.80 5.94
N ALA A 24 1.80 -4.14 5.89
CA ALA A 24 2.67 -4.38 4.75
C ALA A 24 1.93 -4.79 3.47
N HIS A 25 2.21 -4.26 2.28
CA HIS A 25 1.56 -4.74 1.04
C HIS A 25 2.06 -6.11 0.56
N ALA A 26 3.21 -6.58 1.07
CA ALA A 26 3.80 -7.88 0.79
C ALA A 26 4.06 -8.62 2.11
N GLY A 27 3.37 -9.73 2.34
CA GLY A 27 3.57 -10.57 3.51
C GLY A 27 4.84 -11.42 3.35
N LEU A 28 5.67 -11.50 4.39
CA LEU A 28 6.73 -12.51 4.45
C LEU A 28 6.06 -13.88 4.60
N GLU A 29 6.23 -14.74 3.61
CA GLU A 29 5.69 -16.10 3.56
C GLU A 29 6.64 -17.07 4.27
N SER A 30 7.94 -16.97 3.99
CA SER A 30 8.99 -17.76 4.64
C SER A 30 10.35 -17.05 4.58
N SER A 31 11.29 -17.51 5.39
CA SER A 31 12.70 -17.07 5.30
C SER A 31 13.66 -18.22 5.59
N ASP A 32 14.89 -18.06 5.13
CA ASP A 32 16.03 -18.90 5.48
C ASP A 32 17.19 -17.99 5.90
N PRO A 33 17.65 -17.99 7.17
CA PRO A 33 17.13 -18.80 8.26
C PRO A 33 15.67 -18.46 8.61
N SER A 34 14.93 -19.46 9.08
CA SER A 34 13.57 -19.28 9.56
C SER A 34 13.53 -18.41 10.82
N PRO A 35 12.41 -17.73 11.09
CA PRO A 35 12.24 -17.01 12.35
C PRO A 35 12.47 -17.91 13.57
N GLY A 36 13.33 -17.42 14.46
CA GLY A 36 13.80 -18.10 15.66
C GLY A 36 14.93 -19.10 15.45
N ALA A 37 15.28 -19.48 14.21
CA ALA A 37 16.17 -20.61 13.91
C ALA A 37 17.48 -20.59 14.72
N TYR A 38 17.95 -21.78 15.11
CA TYR A 38 19.28 -21.97 15.70
C TYR A 38 20.20 -22.58 14.67
N LEU A 39 21.33 -21.93 14.45
CA LEU A 39 22.30 -22.31 13.45
C LEU A 39 23.59 -22.72 14.14
N ASP A 40 24.09 -23.91 13.82
CA ASP A 40 25.39 -24.37 14.32
C ASP A 40 26.55 -23.51 13.77
N VAL A 41 26.34 -22.89 12.61
CA VAL A 41 27.32 -22.02 11.94
C VAL A 41 26.64 -20.77 11.40
N SER A 42 27.40 -19.68 11.31
CA SER A 42 26.94 -18.43 10.70
C SER A 42 26.36 -18.69 9.29
N PRO A 43 25.18 -18.14 8.96
CA PRO A 43 24.63 -18.28 7.62
C PRO A 43 25.46 -17.47 6.62
N GLU A 44 25.67 -18.01 5.42
CA GLU A 44 26.33 -17.26 4.34
C GLU A 44 25.42 -16.19 3.72
N ARG A 45 24.11 -16.45 3.74
CA ARG A 45 23.07 -15.60 3.16
C ARG A 45 21.76 -15.70 3.94
N ILE A 46 20.94 -14.68 3.79
CA ILE A 46 19.57 -14.63 4.28
C ILE A 46 18.62 -14.48 3.08
N THR A 47 17.66 -15.39 2.97
CA THR A 47 16.65 -15.43 1.91
C THR A 47 15.27 -15.12 2.48
N LEU A 48 14.52 -14.25 1.81
CA LEU A 48 13.16 -13.85 2.18
C LEU A 48 12.21 -14.16 1.02
N THR A 49 11.14 -14.90 1.28
CA THR A 49 10.09 -15.23 0.31
C THR A 49 8.80 -14.50 0.69
N PHE A 50 8.17 -13.84 -0.28
CA PHE A 50 6.96 -13.04 -0.10
C PHE A 50 5.76 -13.64 -0.83
N ASP A 51 4.56 -13.32 -0.36
CA ASP A 51 3.28 -13.72 -0.98
C ASP A 51 2.95 -12.98 -2.29
N GLU A 52 3.75 -11.95 -2.63
CA GLU A 52 3.70 -11.26 -3.91
C GLU A 52 5.08 -10.85 -4.43
N ALA A 53 5.11 -10.33 -5.66
CA ALA A 53 6.34 -9.83 -6.26
C ALA A 53 6.83 -8.58 -5.53
N VAL A 54 8.14 -8.53 -5.27
CA VAL A 54 8.82 -7.39 -4.63
C VAL A 54 9.95 -6.85 -5.50
N THR A 55 10.29 -5.58 -5.28
CA THR A 55 11.43 -4.89 -5.86
C THR A 55 12.48 -4.66 -4.78
N THR A 56 13.73 -5.04 -5.08
CA THR A 56 14.87 -4.90 -4.16
C THR A 56 15.76 -3.69 -4.48
N ALA A 57 15.37 -2.82 -5.43
CA ALA A 57 16.15 -1.64 -5.83
C ALA A 57 16.46 -0.67 -4.66
N PHE A 58 15.59 -0.66 -3.65
CA PHE A 58 15.77 0.06 -2.38
C PHE A 58 15.78 -0.88 -1.18
N GLY A 59 15.93 -2.18 -1.46
CA GLY A 59 15.83 -3.22 -0.45
C GLY A 59 17.09 -3.28 0.37
N SER A 60 16.94 -3.34 1.68
CA SER A 60 18.05 -3.41 2.63
C SER A 60 17.76 -4.49 3.65
N LEU A 61 18.80 -5.19 4.07
CA LEU A 61 18.77 -6.09 5.20
C LEU A 61 19.86 -5.66 6.19
N ARG A 62 19.46 -5.52 7.46
CA ARG A 62 20.33 -5.26 8.59
C ARG A 62 20.24 -6.43 9.55
N VAL A 63 21.37 -6.88 10.06
CA VAL A 63 21.43 -7.82 11.18
C VAL A 63 21.95 -7.07 12.39
N LEU A 64 21.19 -7.11 13.48
CA LEU A 64 21.55 -6.52 14.75
C LEU A 64 21.90 -7.62 15.75
N ASP A 65 22.86 -7.39 16.63
CA ASP A 65 23.18 -8.29 17.73
C ASP A 65 22.24 -8.06 18.95
N SER A 66 22.51 -8.74 20.07
CA SER A 66 21.75 -8.59 21.31
C SER A 66 21.88 -7.21 21.97
N ASN A 67 22.91 -6.42 21.63
CA ASN A 67 23.11 -5.06 22.11
C ASN A 67 22.39 -4.02 21.22
N ALA A 68 21.69 -4.48 20.17
CA ALA A 68 21.10 -3.67 19.11
C ALA A 68 22.14 -2.93 18.22
N ASP A 69 23.39 -3.39 18.22
CA ASP A 69 24.41 -2.90 17.31
C ASP A 69 24.25 -3.56 15.93
N VAL A 70 24.43 -2.79 14.86
CA VAL A 70 24.36 -3.31 13.49
C VAL A 70 25.66 -4.00 13.15
N VAL A 71 25.61 -5.33 13.06
CA VAL A 71 26.78 -6.15 12.71
C VAL A 71 26.88 -6.40 11.21
N VAL A 72 25.74 -6.40 10.50
CA VAL A 72 25.67 -6.55 9.03
C VAL A 72 24.68 -5.55 8.46
N GLU A 73 25.07 -4.86 7.39
CA GLU A 73 24.19 -4.03 6.58
C GLU A 73 24.48 -4.29 5.10
N THR A 74 23.51 -4.82 4.38
CA THR A 74 23.72 -5.30 3.00
C THR A 74 22.47 -5.03 2.14
N PRO A 75 22.65 -4.65 0.86
CA PRO A 75 21.52 -4.47 -0.05
C PRO A 75 20.87 -5.82 -0.39
N LEU A 76 19.55 -5.83 -0.53
CA LEU A 76 18.84 -7.00 -1.02
C LEU A 76 18.97 -7.12 -2.55
N LYS A 77 19.24 -8.33 -3.02
CA LYS A 77 19.24 -8.70 -4.43
C LYS A 77 18.01 -9.52 -4.75
N ARG A 78 17.54 -9.42 -5.98
CA ARG A 78 16.44 -10.24 -6.47
C ARG A 78 16.90 -11.70 -6.60
N GLY A 79 16.16 -12.63 -6.02
CA GLY A 79 16.35 -14.07 -6.17
C GLY A 79 15.81 -14.61 -7.50
N GLU A 80 15.66 -15.93 -7.59
CA GLU A 80 15.21 -16.60 -8.82
C GLU A 80 13.80 -16.17 -9.23
N LYS A 81 12.89 -16.03 -8.25
CA LYS A 81 11.52 -15.55 -8.46
C LYS A 81 11.41 -14.07 -8.10
N LYS A 82 10.39 -13.39 -8.65
CA LYS A 82 10.10 -11.97 -8.32
C LYS A 82 9.67 -11.77 -6.87
N SER A 83 9.24 -12.82 -6.18
CA SER A 83 8.84 -12.82 -4.78
C SER A 83 9.96 -13.21 -3.82
N ILE A 84 11.21 -13.41 -4.30
CA ILE A 84 12.34 -13.80 -3.46
C ILE A 84 13.38 -12.68 -3.44
N ALA A 85 13.81 -12.31 -2.23
CA ALA A 85 14.91 -11.38 -1.99
C ALA A 85 16.02 -12.07 -1.20
N VAL A 86 17.29 -11.81 -1.56
CA VAL A 86 18.47 -12.46 -0.97
C VAL A 86 19.48 -11.42 -0.53
N ALA A 87 20.03 -11.57 0.66
CA ALA A 87 21.11 -10.79 1.24
C ALA A 87 22.30 -11.70 1.50
N GLU A 88 23.49 -11.34 1.01
CA GLU A 88 24.73 -12.04 1.40
C GLU A 88 25.21 -11.45 2.73
N VAL A 89 25.48 -12.30 3.72
CA VAL A 89 25.96 -11.87 5.05
C VAL A 89 27.41 -11.37 4.96
N GLY A 90 28.23 -12.03 4.15
CA GLY A 90 29.57 -11.56 3.77
C GLY A 90 30.63 -11.57 4.87
N GLN A 91 30.27 -11.95 6.09
CA GLN A 91 31.15 -12.11 7.24
C GLN A 91 30.64 -13.26 8.13
N THR A 92 31.52 -13.81 8.95
CA THR A 92 31.12 -14.79 9.98
C THR A 92 30.53 -14.04 11.17
N LEU A 93 29.34 -14.43 11.59
CA LEU A 93 28.71 -13.99 12.83
C LEU A 93 29.26 -14.82 14.00
N ASP A 94 29.59 -14.14 15.09
CA ASP A 94 29.97 -14.79 16.35
C ASP A 94 28.75 -15.47 16.99
N ASP A 95 28.98 -16.31 18.00
CA ASP A 95 27.91 -16.95 18.76
C ASP A 95 27.02 -15.91 19.46
N GLY A 96 25.71 -16.01 19.26
CA GLY A 96 24.74 -15.11 19.88
C GLY A 96 23.37 -15.07 19.20
N THR A 97 22.50 -14.23 19.76
CA THR A 97 21.16 -13.97 19.24
C THR A 97 21.16 -12.72 18.35
N TYR A 98 20.57 -12.82 17.17
CA TYR A 98 20.52 -11.78 16.15
C TYR A 98 19.09 -11.39 15.77
N VAL A 99 18.89 -10.13 15.38
CA VAL A 99 17.65 -9.61 14.78
C VAL A 99 17.89 -9.27 13.31
N VAL A 100 17.18 -9.92 12.42
CA VAL A 100 17.07 -9.49 11.02
C VAL A 100 16.02 -8.40 10.93
N VAL A 101 16.40 -7.26 10.34
CA VAL A 101 15.49 -6.18 9.97
C VAL A 101 15.59 -5.99 8.47
N TRP A 102 14.48 -6.14 7.77
CA TRP A 102 14.45 -6.08 6.32
C TRP A 102 13.48 -5.01 5.83
N ARG A 103 13.76 -4.51 4.64
CA ARG A 103 12.90 -3.57 3.91
C ARG A 103 12.89 -3.94 2.43
N VAL A 104 11.72 -4.00 1.81
CA VAL A 104 11.52 -4.21 0.37
C VAL A 104 10.43 -3.26 -0.14
N THR A 105 10.18 -3.24 -1.46
CA THR A 105 9.05 -2.50 -2.04
C THR A 105 8.12 -3.49 -2.75
N SER A 106 6.82 -3.47 -2.47
CA SER A 106 5.81 -4.29 -3.15
C SER A 106 5.70 -3.96 -4.65
N SER A 107 4.99 -4.81 -5.38
CA SER A 107 4.80 -4.68 -6.83
C SER A 107 4.12 -3.37 -7.27
N ASP A 108 3.31 -2.79 -6.40
CA ASP A 108 2.58 -1.52 -6.59
C ASP A 108 3.33 -0.29 -6.06
N GLY A 109 4.57 -0.47 -5.58
CA GLY A 109 5.48 0.62 -5.25
C GLY A 109 5.45 1.06 -3.78
N HIS A 110 4.85 0.29 -2.87
CA HIS A 110 4.84 0.63 -1.45
C HIS A 110 5.99 -0.02 -0.68
N PRO A 111 6.70 0.72 0.18
CA PRO A 111 7.71 0.12 1.03
C PRO A 111 7.08 -0.77 2.09
N VAL A 112 7.70 -1.91 2.30
CA VAL A 112 7.33 -2.93 3.27
C VAL A 112 8.54 -3.25 4.12
N GLN A 113 8.35 -3.45 5.41
CA GLN A 113 9.41 -3.80 6.35
C GLN A 113 8.92 -4.83 7.35
N GLY A 114 9.86 -5.57 7.93
CA GLY A 114 9.61 -6.51 9.00
C GLY A 114 10.89 -6.89 9.70
N SER A 115 10.75 -7.73 10.72
CA SER A 115 11.88 -8.24 11.48
C SER A 115 11.58 -9.61 12.07
N PHE A 116 12.63 -10.39 12.28
CA PHE A 116 12.59 -11.65 12.99
C PHE A 116 13.94 -11.91 13.66
N THR A 117 14.03 -12.87 14.57
CA THR A 117 15.29 -13.22 15.23
C THR A 117 15.82 -14.58 14.77
N PHE A 118 17.11 -14.84 14.94
CA PHE A 118 17.72 -16.17 14.83
C PHE A 118 18.94 -16.24 15.77
N VAL A 119 19.49 -17.41 15.99
CA VAL A 119 20.64 -17.66 16.87
C VAL A 119 21.74 -18.36 16.08
N VAL A 120 22.99 -17.99 16.34
CA VAL A 120 24.20 -18.70 15.88
C VAL A 120 24.91 -19.24 17.10
N GLY A 121 25.27 -20.52 17.13
CA GLY A 121 25.99 -21.13 18.26
C GLY A 121 25.26 -20.99 19.60
N GLU A 122 25.96 -20.48 20.62
CA GLU A 122 25.38 -20.27 21.95
C GLU A 122 24.56 -18.97 22.08
N ALA A 123 23.32 -19.09 22.56
CA ALA A 123 22.46 -17.94 22.82
C ALA A 123 22.97 -17.11 24.01
N THR A 124 23.30 -15.84 23.76
CA THR A 124 23.90 -14.93 24.75
C THR A 124 22.89 -14.13 25.57
N SER A 125 21.64 -13.92 25.10
CA SER A 125 20.52 -13.31 25.87
C SER A 125 19.17 -13.32 25.11
N THR A 126 18.06 -12.99 25.80
CA THR A 126 16.71 -12.84 25.21
C THR A 126 16.51 -11.43 24.63
N VAL A 127 16.34 -11.36 23.31
CA VAL A 127 16.36 -10.11 22.50
C VAL A 127 14.99 -9.40 22.41
N SER A 128 14.10 -9.64 23.38
CA SER A 128 12.71 -9.13 23.33
C SER A 128 12.61 -7.61 23.18
N ASP A 129 13.55 -6.85 23.74
CA ASP A 129 13.53 -5.38 23.70
C ASP A 129 14.11 -4.80 22.38
N ALA A 130 15.02 -5.50 21.71
CA ALA A 130 15.59 -5.03 20.44
C ALA A 130 14.61 -5.20 19.26
N VAL A 131 13.82 -6.28 19.26
CA VAL A 131 12.74 -6.52 18.26
C VAL A 131 11.63 -5.46 18.39
N ALA A 132 11.29 -5.08 19.62
CA ALA A 132 10.29 -4.04 19.89
C ALA A 132 10.72 -2.66 19.37
N ASN A 133 12.01 -2.32 19.45
CA ASN A 133 12.54 -1.05 18.95
C ASN A 133 12.83 -1.08 17.44
N ALA A 134 13.29 -2.19 16.87
CA ALA A 134 13.61 -2.32 15.45
C ALA A 134 12.40 -2.11 14.51
N THR A 135 11.19 -2.44 14.98
CA THR A 135 9.94 -2.29 14.21
C THR A 135 9.38 -0.85 14.18
N THR A 136 9.93 0.08 14.98
CA THR A 136 9.37 1.43 15.17
C THR A 136 9.89 2.51 14.19
N VAL A 137 10.72 2.16 13.20
CA VAL A 137 11.18 3.15 12.21
C VAL A 137 9.99 3.60 11.35
N THR A 138 9.48 4.78 11.71
CA THR A 138 8.29 5.39 11.14
C THR A 138 8.52 5.85 9.70
N HIS A 139 7.56 5.49 8.83
CA HIS A 139 7.47 5.87 7.42
C HIS A 139 7.31 7.40 7.24
N GLY A 140 8.41 8.15 7.34
CA GLY A 140 8.39 9.62 7.41
C GLY A 140 7.81 10.36 6.20
N LEU A 141 7.64 9.70 5.05
CA LEU A 141 7.23 10.34 3.79
C LEU A 141 5.90 9.85 3.22
N SER A 142 5.18 8.95 3.90
CA SER A 142 3.87 8.46 3.43
C SER A 142 2.85 9.59 3.24
N ARG A 143 2.79 10.53 4.20
CA ARG A 143 1.91 11.72 4.13
C ARG A 143 2.25 12.62 2.94
N LEU A 144 3.54 12.82 2.66
CA LEU A 144 3.99 13.57 1.51
C LEU A 144 3.49 12.92 0.22
N PHE A 145 3.60 11.60 0.12
CA PHE A 145 3.08 10.85 -1.03
C PHE A 145 1.57 10.96 -1.21
N VAL A 146 0.79 10.98 -0.12
CA VAL A 146 -0.67 11.25 -0.20
C VAL A 146 -0.93 12.63 -0.80
N VAL A 147 -0.19 13.67 -0.38
CA VAL A 147 -0.32 15.03 -0.93
C VAL A 147 0.09 15.08 -2.40
N ILE A 148 1.23 14.48 -2.77
CA ILE A 148 1.72 14.39 -4.16
C ILE A 148 0.66 13.72 -5.04
N ARG A 149 0.09 12.59 -4.60
CA ARG A 149 -0.93 11.84 -5.35
C ARG A 149 -2.24 12.61 -5.46
N ALA A 150 -2.68 13.29 -4.40
CA ALA A 150 -3.85 14.17 -4.45
C ALA A 150 -3.65 15.30 -5.46
N SER A 151 -2.46 15.91 -5.47
CA SER A 151 -2.07 16.94 -6.44
C SER A 151 -2.09 16.42 -7.88
N ILE A 152 -1.54 15.22 -8.12
CA ILE A 152 -1.59 14.54 -9.43
C ILE A 152 -3.03 14.29 -9.87
N PHE A 153 -3.86 13.66 -9.03
CA PHE A 153 -5.25 13.33 -9.39
C PHE A 153 -6.10 14.56 -9.64
N LEU A 154 -5.99 15.59 -8.79
CA LEU A 154 -6.75 16.82 -8.94
C LEU A 154 -6.34 17.57 -10.21
N SER A 155 -5.04 17.76 -10.42
CA SER A 155 -4.53 18.48 -11.59
C SER A 155 -4.82 17.74 -12.90
N LEU A 156 -4.70 16.41 -12.91
CA LEU A 156 -5.08 15.58 -14.05
C LEU A 156 -6.57 15.68 -14.34
N ALA A 157 -7.42 15.59 -13.31
CA ALA A 157 -8.86 15.72 -13.47
C ALA A 157 -9.22 17.10 -14.06
N VAL A 158 -8.73 18.19 -13.46
CA VAL A 158 -8.97 19.56 -13.96
C VAL A 158 -8.48 19.73 -15.40
N LEU A 159 -7.32 19.17 -15.75
CA LEU A 159 -6.78 19.23 -17.11
C LEU A 159 -7.70 18.53 -18.11
N ILE A 160 -8.13 17.29 -17.83
CA ILE A 160 -9.06 16.52 -18.67
C ILE A 160 -10.38 17.27 -18.79
N GLY A 161 -10.98 17.67 -17.66
CA GLY A 161 -12.26 18.36 -17.62
C GLY A 161 -12.26 19.68 -18.40
N ALA A 162 -11.19 20.47 -18.28
CA ALA A 162 -11.05 21.71 -19.03
C ALA A 162 -10.98 21.46 -20.54
N ILE A 163 -10.22 20.46 -20.98
CA ILE A 163 -10.07 20.11 -22.41
C ILE A 163 -11.40 19.60 -22.98
N VAL A 164 -12.12 18.74 -22.24
CA VAL A 164 -13.42 18.21 -22.64
C VAL A 164 -14.46 19.33 -22.75
N LEU A 165 -14.51 20.24 -21.77
CA LEU A 165 -15.42 21.40 -21.81
C LEU A 165 -15.12 22.32 -23.00
N LEU A 166 -13.84 22.53 -23.32
CA LEU A 166 -13.45 23.32 -24.48
C LEU A 166 -13.89 22.71 -25.80
N TRP A 167 -13.79 21.40 -25.95
CA TRP A 167 -14.24 20.72 -27.17
C TRP A 167 -15.75 20.80 -27.35
N SER A 168 -16.49 20.96 -26.25
CA SER A 168 -17.95 21.09 -26.22
C SER A 168 -18.48 22.52 -26.46
N SER A 169 -17.63 23.56 -26.41
CA SER A 169 -18.06 24.96 -26.44
C SER A 169 -17.70 25.72 -27.73
N ALA A 170 -18.61 26.60 -28.16
CA ALA A 170 -18.43 27.56 -29.25
C ALA A 170 -18.66 28.98 -28.66
N PRO A 171 -17.70 29.92 -28.75
CA PRO A 171 -16.45 29.86 -29.51
C PRO A 171 -15.36 28.99 -28.86
N ARG A 172 -14.51 28.37 -29.69
CA ARG A 172 -13.40 27.47 -29.30
C ARG A 172 -12.21 28.20 -28.64
N ARG A 173 -12.43 29.37 -28.04
CA ARG A 173 -11.42 30.15 -27.30
C ARG A 173 -11.68 30.01 -25.79
N LEU A 174 -10.65 29.63 -25.05
CA LEU A 174 -10.64 29.66 -23.59
C LEU A 174 -10.93 31.08 -23.10
N SER A 175 -11.84 31.24 -22.13
CA SER A 175 -11.84 32.46 -21.31
C SER A 175 -10.49 32.57 -20.59
N SER A 176 -10.05 33.78 -20.24
CA SER A 176 -8.77 33.98 -19.54
C SER A 176 -8.67 33.09 -18.29
N ARG A 177 -9.78 32.91 -17.57
CA ARG A 177 -9.86 32.03 -16.39
C ARG A 177 -9.73 30.55 -16.72
N ALA A 178 -10.40 30.08 -17.76
CA ALA A 178 -10.25 28.69 -18.18
C ALA A 178 -8.81 28.43 -18.66
N SER A 179 -8.17 29.40 -19.32
CA SER A 179 -6.75 29.30 -19.69
C SER A 179 -5.85 29.23 -18.45
N ILE A 180 -6.10 30.06 -17.44
CA ILE A 180 -5.41 29.99 -16.14
C ILE A 180 -5.59 28.62 -15.49
N ALA A 181 -6.81 28.05 -15.50
CA ALA A 181 -7.07 26.73 -14.94
C ALA A 181 -6.29 25.63 -15.67
N VAL A 182 -6.28 25.61 -17.00
CA VAL A 182 -5.50 24.65 -17.81
C VAL A 182 -4.00 24.77 -17.53
N ARG A 183 -3.48 26.01 -17.53
CA ARG A 183 -2.05 26.26 -17.28
C ARG A 183 -1.66 25.88 -15.86
N GLY A 184 -2.46 26.27 -14.87
CA GLY A 184 -2.25 25.93 -13.46
C GLY A 184 -2.28 24.42 -13.24
N ALA A 185 -3.28 23.73 -13.78
CA ALA A 185 -3.38 22.27 -13.72
C ALA A 185 -2.16 21.59 -14.38
N TRP A 186 -1.74 22.05 -15.56
CA TRP A 186 -0.55 21.51 -16.21
C TRP A 186 0.73 21.73 -15.39
N ILE A 187 0.94 22.94 -14.84
CA ILE A 187 2.12 23.27 -14.00
C ILE A 187 2.13 22.40 -12.75
N VAL A 188 1.01 22.30 -12.03
CA VAL A 188 0.90 21.50 -10.81
C VAL A 188 1.10 20.01 -11.13
N LEU A 189 0.54 19.52 -12.23
CA LEU A 189 0.72 18.12 -12.64
C LEU A 189 2.18 17.81 -12.96
N LEU A 190 2.88 18.71 -13.68
CA LEU A 190 4.30 18.55 -13.98
C LEU A 190 5.16 18.63 -12.71
N ALA A 191 4.91 19.62 -11.85
CA ALA A 191 5.64 19.78 -10.59
C ALA A 191 5.46 18.57 -9.68
N ALA A 192 4.22 18.11 -9.47
CA ALA A 192 3.93 16.92 -8.67
C ALA A 192 4.49 15.63 -9.30
N THR A 193 4.62 15.57 -10.64
CA THR A 193 5.28 14.45 -11.33
C THR A 193 6.78 14.42 -11.03
N ILE A 194 7.43 15.58 -11.09
CA ILE A 194 8.87 15.70 -10.78
C ILE A 194 9.11 15.43 -9.30
N GLU A 195 8.29 16.00 -8.42
CA GLU A 195 8.34 15.77 -6.98
C GLU A 195 8.16 14.28 -6.64
N ALA A 196 7.18 13.60 -7.26
CA ALA A 196 6.97 12.17 -7.08
C ALA A 196 8.21 11.34 -7.43
N PHE A 197 8.92 11.70 -8.50
CA PHE A 197 10.13 11.01 -8.94
C PHE A 197 11.24 11.11 -7.88
N PHE A 198 11.57 12.32 -7.44
CA PHE A 198 12.65 12.54 -6.47
C PHE A 198 12.29 12.10 -5.04
N ALA A 199 11.01 12.17 -4.66
CA ALA A 199 10.56 11.71 -3.35
C ALA A 199 10.51 10.17 -3.24
N PHE A 200 10.45 9.44 -4.36
CA PHE A 200 10.24 7.99 -4.34
C PHE A 200 11.39 7.22 -3.74
N GLY A 201 12.63 7.51 -4.13
CA GLY A 201 13.81 6.83 -3.58
C GLY A 201 13.88 6.93 -2.06
N PRO A 202 13.84 8.14 -1.46
CA PRO A 202 13.79 8.29 0.00
C PRO A 202 12.62 7.58 0.67
N HIS A 203 11.44 7.63 0.06
CA HIS A 203 10.24 6.96 0.57
C HIS A 203 10.40 5.44 0.57
N ALA A 204 10.88 4.88 -0.54
CA ALA A 204 11.09 3.46 -0.73
C ALA A 204 12.22 2.93 0.15
N ALA A 205 13.32 3.68 0.30
CA ALA A 205 14.46 3.31 1.15
C ALA A 205 14.24 3.59 2.66
N GLY A 206 13.23 4.37 3.02
CA GLY A 206 12.94 4.70 4.43
C GLY A 206 13.86 5.78 5.01
N VAL A 207 14.52 6.55 4.16
CA VAL A 207 15.41 7.65 4.56
C VAL A 207 14.69 9.00 4.48
N LYS A 208 15.33 10.07 4.97
CA LYS A 208 14.74 11.41 5.03
C LYS A 208 14.72 12.09 3.66
N ILE A 209 13.80 13.06 3.49
CA ILE A 209 13.59 13.76 2.20
C ILE A 209 14.81 14.54 1.71
N TYR A 210 15.76 14.92 2.59
CA TYR A 210 16.97 15.60 2.16
C TYR A 210 17.88 14.72 1.28
N ASN A 211 17.68 13.39 1.26
CA ASN A 211 18.34 12.47 0.34
C ASN A 211 17.66 12.37 -1.03
N ALA A 212 16.68 13.21 -1.34
CA ALA A 212 15.94 13.16 -2.61
C ALA A 212 16.81 13.34 -3.87
N PHE A 213 17.99 13.94 -3.72
CA PHE A 213 18.95 14.15 -4.81
C PHE A 213 20.18 13.23 -4.73
N ASP A 214 20.11 12.18 -3.92
CA ASP A 214 21.13 11.14 -3.87
C ASP A 214 21.20 10.38 -5.20
N GLY A 215 22.40 10.24 -5.75
CA GLY A 215 22.62 9.66 -7.07
C GLY A 215 22.22 8.18 -7.16
N ASP A 216 22.46 7.41 -6.09
CA ASP A 216 22.14 5.99 -6.04
C ASP A 216 20.63 5.79 -5.90
N LEU A 217 19.94 6.62 -5.10
CA LEU A 217 18.48 6.59 -5.00
C LEU A 217 17.79 6.99 -6.31
N ILE A 218 18.34 7.98 -7.04
CA ILE A 218 17.84 8.34 -8.37
C ILE A 218 18.04 7.20 -9.35
N SER A 219 19.25 6.62 -9.38
CA SER A 219 19.57 5.48 -10.25
C SER A 219 18.65 4.29 -9.99
N ALA A 220 18.46 3.93 -8.71
CA ALA A 220 17.52 2.89 -8.28
C ALA A 220 16.09 3.22 -8.72
N THR A 221 15.64 4.48 -8.58
CA THR A 221 14.30 4.92 -9.02
C THR A 221 14.09 4.67 -10.51
N LEU A 222 15.09 4.92 -11.35
CA LEU A 222 15.02 4.69 -12.81
C LEU A 222 14.86 3.22 -13.20
N THR A 223 15.29 2.29 -12.34
CA THR A 223 15.09 0.85 -12.56
C THR A 223 13.65 0.41 -12.33
N THR A 224 12.89 1.18 -11.54
CA THR A 224 11.52 0.83 -11.17
C THR A 224 10.49 1.22 -12.23
N THR A 225 9.37 0.49 -12.27
CA THR A 225 8.21 0.85 -13.10
C THR A 225 7.66 2.22 -12.75
N PHE A 226 7.59 2.54 -11.45
CA PHE A 226 7.14 3.83 -10.95
C PHE A 226 7.99 4.98 -11.51
N GLY A 227 9.32 4.91 -11.34
CA GLY A 227 10.23 5.96 -11.81
C GLY A 227 10.18 6.17 -13.33
N ARG A 228 10.14 5.07 -14.11
CA ARG A 228 9.99 5.13 -15.57
C ARG A 228 8.67 5.78 -15.98
N ALA A 229 7.56 5.44 -15.30
CA ALA A 229 6.27 6.05 -15.55
C ALA A 229 6.28 7.56 -15.25
N GLN A 230 6.97 8.02 -14.19
CA GLN A 230 7.14 9.45 -13.90
C GLN A 230 7.88 10.19 -15.03
N LEU A 231 8.97 9.62 -15.55
CA LEU A 231 9.73 10.22 -16.65
C LEU A 231 8.91 10.32 -17.93
N VAL A 232 8.22 9.24 -18.29
CA VAL A 232 7.33 9.23 -19.47
C VAL A 232 6.23 10.26 -19.28
N ARG A 233 5.63 10.36 -18.09
CA ARG A 233 4.61 11.37 -17.79
C ARG A 233 5.14 12.78 -17.94
N ALA A 234 6.32 13.07 -17.41
CA ALA A 234 6.95 14.39 -17.54
C ALA A 234 7.20 14.73 -19.02
N ALA A 235 7.73 13.79 -19.80
CA ALA A 235 7.96 13.98 -21.24
C ALA A 235 6.65 14.24 -22.01
N LEU A 236 5.60 13.47 -21.73
CA LEU A 236 4.27 13.65 -22.33
C LEU A 236 3.64 14.99 -21.94
N LEU A 237 3.83 15.45 -20.70
CA LEU A 237 3.37 16.78 -20.26
C LEU A 237 4.11 17.89 -20.98
N VAL A 238 5.43 17.79 -21.12
CA VAL A 238 6.23 18.74 -21.92
C VAL A 238 5.76 18.77 -23.37
N ALA A 239 5.50 17.60 -23.98
CA ALA A 239 4.97 17.49 -25.33
C ALA A 239 3.54 18.06 -25.48
N LEU A 240 2.71 17.94 -24.43
CA LEU A 240 1.33 18.45 -24.43
C LEU A 240 1.28 19.99 -24.44
N TRP A 241 2.24 20.66 -23.82
CA TRP A 241 2.23 22.12 -23.64
C TRP A 241 2.12 22.96 -24.94
N PRO A 242 2.96 22.76 -25.98
CA PRO A 242 2.81 23.50 -27.23
C PRO A 242 1.46 23.22 -27.91
N VAL A 243 0.97 21.98 -27.77
CA VAL A 243 -0.33 21.52 -28.28
C VAL A 243 -1.51 22.08 -27.49
N LEU A 244 -1.31 22.67 -26.31
CA LEU A 244 -2.35 23.42 -25.59
C LEU A 244 -2.35 24.93 -25.92
N ARG A 245 -1.20 25.50 -26.32
CA ARG A 245 -1.06 26.95 -26.56
C ARG A 245 -1.63 27.44 -27.89
N ALA A 246 -1.45 26.68 -28.97
CA ALA A 246 -2.00 27.07 -30.27
C ALA A 246 -3.55 26.89 -30.31
N PHE A 247 -4.23 27.34 -31.37
CA PHE A 247 -5.70 27.27 -31.48
C PHE A 247 -6.29 25.83 -31.49
N ILE A 248 -7.25 25.52 -30.61
CA ILE A 248 -7.86 24.17 -30.42
C ILE A 248 -8.87 23.82 -31.54
N SER A 249 -8.56 24.17 -32.79
CA SER A 249 -9.38 23.89 -33.96
C SER A 249 -8.67 22.90 -34.88
N GLY A 250 -9.28 21.73 -35.09
CA GLY A 250 -8.79 20.72 -36.03
C GLY A 250 -8.83 19.29 -35.45
N VAL A 251 -9.31 18.34 -36.26
CA VAL A 251 -9.46 16.92 -35.86
C VAL A 251 -8.12 16.29 -35.50
N ARG A 252 -7.08 16.51 -36.32
CA ARG A 252 -5.72 15.97 -36.08
C ARG A 252 -5.15 16.38 -34.73
N ARG A 253 -5.36 17.64 -34.34
CA ARG A 253 -4.87 18.15 -33.05
C ARG A 253 -5.66 17.59 -31.88
N ARG A 254 -6.98 17.45 -32.01
CA ARG A 254 -7.80 16.78 -30.99
C ARG A 254 -7.33 15.34 -30.79
N LEU A 255 -7.06 14.62 -31.88
CA LEU A 255 -6.50 13.27 -31.83
C LEU A 255 -5.14 13.25 -31.10
N LEU A 256 -4.23 14.16 -31.43
CA LEU A 256 -2.93 14.26 -30.76
C LEU A 256 -3.07 14.54 -29.25
N ILE A 257 -3.94 15.49 -28.86
CA ILE A 257 -4.23 15.77 -27.45
C ILE A 257 -4.81 14.53 -26.77
N SER A 258 -5.75 13.82 -27.39
CA SER A 258 -6.32 12.59 -26.85
C SER A 258 -5.26 11.52 -26.63
N VAL A 259 -4.37 11.29 -27.60
CA VAL A 259 -3.27 10.31 -27.49
C VAL A 259 -2.33 10.67 -26.34
N LEU A 260 -1.93 11.95 -26.23
CA LEU A 260 -1.07 12.42 -25.14
C LEU A 260 -1.76 12.30 -23.78
N LEU A 261 -3.04 12.65 -23.68
CA LEU A 261 -3.82 12.52 -22.45
C LEU A 261 -3.97 11.05 -22.02
N VAL A 262 -4.30 10.16 -22.96
CA VAL A 262 -4.38 8.72 -22.68
C VAL A 262 -3.02 8.18 -22.22
N GLY A 263 -1.93 8.60 -22.86
CA GLY A 263 -0.57 8.25 -22.41
C GLY A 263 -0.27 8.75 -21.00
N ILE A 264 -0.61 10.00 -20.69
CA ILE A 264 -0.44 10.57 -19.34
C ILE A 264 -1.28 9.77 -18.31
N VAL A 265 -2.54 9.46 -18.62
CA VAL A 265 -3.38 8.65 -17.73
C VAL A 265 -2.82 7.23 -17.56
N ALA A 266 -2.33 6.61 -18.64
CA ALA A 266 -1.70 5.29 -18.59
C ALA A 266 -0.48 5.27 -17.65
N THR A 267 0.34 6.32 -17.64
CA THR A 267 1.46 6.39 -16.68
C THR A 267 1.00 6.48 -15.23
N VAL A 268 -0.14 7.10 -14.94
CA VAL A 268 -0.74 7.10 -13.59
C VAL A 268 -1.18 5.69 -13.21
N SER A 269 -1.83 4.99 -14.13
CA SER A 269 -2.34 3.64 -13.91
C SER A 269 -1.22 2.61 -13.69
N LEU A 270 -0.14 2.72 -14.47
CA LEU A 270 1.07 1.87 -14.32
C LEU A 270 1.88 2.15 -13.04
N SER A 271 1.52 3.20 -12.28
CA SER A 271 2.19 3.61 -11.05
C SER A 271 1.36 3.32 -9.78
N GLY A 272 0.32 2.48 -9.87
CA GLY A 272 -0.54 2.11 -8.73
C GLY A 272 -1.08 0.69 -8.84
N HIS A 273 -2.09 0.35 -8.02
CA HIS A 273 -2.60 -1.02 -7.86
C HIS A 273 -3.13 -1.68 -9.13
N ALA A 274 -3.41 -0.93 -10.20
CA ALA A 274 -3.86 -1.52 -11.45
C ALA A 274 -2.85 -2.55 -12.01
N ILE A 275 -1.55 -2.38 -11.73
CA ILE A 275 -0.49 -3.30 -12.16
C ILE A 275 -0.48 -4.63 -11.40
N SER A 276 -1.00 -4.67 -10.17
CA SER A 276 -1.02 -5.86 -9.31
C SER A 276 -2.29 -6.71 -9.48
N THR A 277 -3.21 -6.31 -10.36
CA THR A 277 -4.40 -7.11 -10.71
C THR A 277 -4.07 -8.29 -11.63
N SER A 278 -4.92 -9.31 -11.61
CA SER A 278 -4.86 -10.44 -12.54
C SER A 278 -6.19 -10.57 -13.29
N PRO A 279 -6.23 -10.37 -14.62
CA PRO A 279 -5.13 -10.00 -15.53
C PRO A 279 -4.74 -8.51 -15.48
N MET A 280 -3.44 -8.21 -15.42
CA MET A 280 -2.88 -6.85 -15.33
C MET A 280 -3.41 -5.90 -16.41
N VAL A 281 -3.47 -6.34 -17.67
CA VAL A 281 -3.89 -5.50 -18.81
C VAL A 281 -5.32 -5.00 -18.63
N VAL A 282 -6.20 -5.84 -18.08
CA VAL A 282 -7.61 -5.49 -17.83
C VAL A 282 -7.71 -4.46 -16.71
N GLY A 283 -6.98 -4.64 -15.60
CA GLY A 283 -6.97 -3.67 -14.51
C GLY A 283 -6.44 -2.30 -14.93
N VAL A 284 -5.34 -2.26 -15.69
CA VAL A 284 -4.77 -1.01 -16.23
C VAL A 284 -5.75 -0.34 -17.21
N ALA A 285 -6.37 -1.10 -18.11
CA ALA A 285 -7.35 -0.54 -19.06
C ALA A 285 -8.58 0.04 -18.35
N LEU A 286 -9.13 -0.68 -17.36
CA LEU A 286 -10.26 -0.21 -16.57
C LEU A 286 -9.92 1.08 -15.82
N ASP A 287 -8.74 1.14 -15.21
CA ASP A 287 -8.28 2.31 -14.47
C ASP A 287 -8.08 3.53 -15.38
N ILE A 288 -7.53 3.34 -16.60
CA ILE A 288 -7.44 4.41 -17.60
C ILE A 288 -8.82 4.97 -17.94
N VAL A 289 -9.80 4.09 -18.21
CA VAL A 289 -11.18 4.49 -18.52
C VAL A 289 -11.83 5.19 -17.33
N HIS A 290 -11.61 4.68 -16.11
CA HIS A 290 -12.12 5.26 -14.86
C HIS A 290 -11.58 6.68 -14.65
N LEU A 291 -10.26 6.87 -14.77
CA LEU A 291 -9.60 8.17 -14.61
C LEU A 291 -10.03 9.19 -15.67
N LEU A 292 -10.20 8.78 -16.93
CA LEU A 292 -10.72 9.65 -18.00
C LEU A 292 -12.18 10.07 -17.73
N ALA A 293 -13.01 9.15 -17.25
CA ALA A 293 -14.41 9.43 -16.91
C ALA A 293 -14.53 10.37 -15.70
N ILE A 294 -13.77 10.10 -14.62
CA ILE A 294 -13.68 10.98 -13.45
C ILE A 294 -13.14 12.36 -13.84
N GLY A 295 -12.08 12.43 -14.65
CA GLY A 295 -11.51 13.69 -15.11
C GLY A 295 -12.51 14.52 -15.92
N SER A 296 -13.30 13.87 -16.76
CA SER A 296 -14.38 14.53 -17.53
C SER A 296 -15.51 15.05 -16.63
N TRP A 297 -15.80 14.35 -15.53
CA TRP A 297 -16.86 14.71 -14.57
C TRP A 297 -16.38 15.69 -13.49
N ILE A 298 -15.58 15.24 -12.53
CA ILE A 298 -15.13 16.04 -11.39
C ILE A 298 -14.24 17.20 -11.86
N GLY A 299 -13.36 16.95 -12.83
CA GLY A 299 -12.52 18.00 -13.40
C GLY A 299 -13.32 19.12 -14.06
N GLY A 300 -14.35 18.75 -14.83
CA GLY A 300 -15.26 19.72 -15.44
C GLY A 300 -16.03 20.53 -14.40
N LEU A 301 -16.46 19.91 -13.30
CA LEU A 301 -17.10 20.59 -12.18
C LEU A 301 -16.17 21.63 -11.52
N CYS A 302 -14.91 21.26 -11.26
CA CYS A 302 -13.91 22.18 -10.70
C CYS A 302 -13.66 23.38 -11.62
N VAL A 303 -13.55 23.14 -12.93
CA VAL A 303 -13.40 24.21 -13.94
C VAL A 303 -14.63 25.12 -13.95
N LEU A 304 -15.85 24.55 -13.87
CA LEU A 304 -17.08 25.34 -13.80
C LEU A 304 -17.15 26.19 -12.53
N VAL A 305 -16.76 25.66 -11.36
CA VAL A 305 -16.71 26.45 -10.11
C VAL A 305 -15.71 27.60 -10.22
N PHE A 306 -14.53 27.32 -10.80
CA PHE A 306 -13.46 28.31 -10.94
C PHE A 306 -13.80 29.42 -11.94
N VAL A 307 -14.39 29.06 -13.08
CA VAL A 307 -14.80 30.01 -14.11
C VAL A 307 -16.11 30.72 -13.71
N GLY A 308 -17.06 29.97 -13.17
CA GLY A 308 -18.48 30.29 -12.96
C GLY A 308 -18.82 31.11 -11.72
N ARG A 309 -17.97 32.07 -11.31
CA ARG A 309 -18.38 33.09 -10.30
C ARG A 309 -19.65 33.88 -10.69
N ARG A 310 -20.14 33.72 -11.94
CA ARG A 310 -21.41 34.22 -12.46
C ARG A 310 -22.36 33.10 -12.93
N LEU A 311 -22.46 31.98 -12.21
CA LEU A 311 -23.55 31.00 -12.38
C LEU A 311 -24.89 31.76 -12.33
N GLY A 312 -25.50 32.01 -13.50
CA GLY A 312 -26.65 32.89 -13.66
C GLY A 312 -26.67 33.70 -14.97
N ASP A 313 -25.52 33.96 -15.61
CA ASP A 313 -25.51 34.50 -16.97
C ASP A 313 -25.81 33.40 -18.03
N GLU A 314 -26.39 33.79 -19.16
CA GLU A 314 -26.81 32.86 -20.24
C GLU A 314 -25.63 32.01 -20.77
N GLN A 315 -24.42 32.59 -20.82
CA GLN A 315 -23.22 31.87 -21.25
C GLN A 315 -22.83 30.75 -20.26
N THR A 316 -22.85 31.04 -18.96
CA THR A 316 -22.53 30.04 -17.92
C THR A 316 -23.64 29.00 -17.80
N LEU A 317 -24.90 29.36 -17.96
CA LEU A 317 -26.01 28.39 -17.98
C LEU A 317 -25.90 27.45 -19.18
N SER A 318 -25.56 27.95 -20.37
CA SER A 318 -25.29 27.14 -21.55
C SER A 318 -24.12 26.16 -21.34
N LEU A 319 -23.00 26.65 -20.78
CA LEU A 319 -21.84 25.81 -20.44
C LEU A 319 -22.20 24.76 -19.39
N THR A 320 -22.98 25.13 -18.38
CA THR A 320 -23.45 24.22 -17.33
C THR A 320 -24.36 23.14 -17.92
N GLY A 321 -25.25 23.47 -18.85
CA GLY A 321 -26.08 22.50 -19.57
C GLY A 321 -25.26 21.48 -20.37
N ARG A 322 -24.24 21.94 -21.10
CA ARG A 322 -23.32 21.07 -21.85
C ARG A 322 -22.53 20.14 -20.93
N PHE A 323 -21.95 20.69 -19.86
CA PHE A 323 -21.29 19.90 -18.82
C PHE A 323 -22.23 18.84 -18.22
N SER A 324 -23.47 19.24 -17.93
CA SER A 324 -24.49 18.33 -17.38
C SER A 324 -24.68 17.09 -18.26
N GLY A 325 -24.64 17.24 -19.59
CA GLY A 325 -24.69 16.12 -20.53
C GLY A 325 -23.42 15.26 -20.57
N ILE A 326 -22.24 15.86 -20.35
CA ILE A 326 -20.97 15.13 -20.24
C ILE A 326 -20.96 14.29 -18.96
N ALA A 327 -21.29 14.90 -17.82
CA ALA A 327 -21.37 14.24 -16.51
C ALA A 327 -22.34 13.04 -16.53
N GLN A 328 -23.47 13.17 -17.22
CA GLN A 328 -24.44 12.07 -17.40
C GLN A 328 -23.88 10.84 -18.10
N ARG A 329 -22.99 11.02 -19.08
CA ARG A 329 -22.37 9.89 -19.79
C ARG A 329 -21.18 9.33 -19.03
N ALA A 330 -20.44 10.19 -18.34
CA ALA A 330 -19.30 9.78 -17.52
C ALA A 330 -19.73 8.95 -16.30
N LEU A 331 -20.85 9.30 -15.66
CA LEU A 331 -21.26 8.68 -14.40
C LEU A 331 -21.46 7.15 -14.48
N PRO A 332 -22.21 6.58 -15.45
CA PRO A 332 -22.31 5.13 -15.59
C PRO A 332 -20.95 4.46 -15.81
N VAL A 333 -20.05 5.10 -16.57
CA VAL A 333 -18.70 4.58 -16.81
C VAL A 333 -17.91 4.54 -15.50
N VAL A 334 -17.95 5.59 -14.70
CA VAL A 334 -17.28 5.63 -13.37
C VAL A 334 -17.80 4.53 -12.46
N ILE A 335 -19.13 4.32 -12.42
CA ILE A 335 -19.74 3.29 -11.58
C ILE A 335 -19.31 1.89 -12.03
N LEU A 336 -19.46 1.58 -13.32
CA LEU A 336 -19.16 0.25 -13.87
C LEU A 336 -17.67 -0.08 -13.74
N THR A 337 -16.80 0.86 -14.09
CA THR A 337 -15.34 0.66 -13.94
C THR A 337 -14.93 0.59 -12.48
N GLY A 338 -15.53 1.38 -11.58
CA GLY A 338 -15.25 1.31 -10.14
C GLY A 338 -15.64 -0.04 -9.52
N ILE A 339 -16.80 -0.59 -9.90
CA ILE A 339 -17.23 -1.94 -9.49
C ILE A 339 -16.25 -3.00 -10.02
N ALA A 340 -15.93 -2.94 -11.32
CA ALA A 340 -15.01 -3.89 -11.93
C ALA A 340 -13.59 -3.83 -11.32
N GLN A 341 -13.07 -2.63 -11.05
CA GLN A 341 -11.79 -2.46 -10.37
C GLN A 341 -11.82 -2.99 -8.94
N SER A 342 -12.91 -2.73 -8.20
CA SER A 342 -13.06 -3.24 -6.82
C SER A 342 -13.09 -4.77 -6.81
N TRP A 343 -13.78 -5.39 -7.77
CA TRP A 343 -13.82 -6.84 -7.95
C TRP A 343 -12.46 -7.46 -8.30
N LEU A 344 -11.63 -6.76 -9.08
CA LEU A 344 -10.30 -7.25 -9.44
C LEU A 344 -9.27 -7.08 -8.30
N LEU A 345 -9.50 -6.12 -7.40
CA LEU A 345 -8.59 -5.78 -6.31
C LEU A 345 -8.92 -6.54 -5.02
N LEU A 346 -10.20 -6.64 -4.67
CA LEU A 346 -10.69 -7.40 -3.52
C LEU A 346 -10.96 -8.83 -3.98
N LYS A 347 -10.12 -9.77 -3.56
CA LYS A 347 -10.31 -11.19 -3.93
C LYS A 347 -11.39 -11.84 -3.08
N ASP A 348 -11.51 -11.40 -1.83
CA ASP A 348 -12.59 -11.79 -0.92
C ASP A 348 -13.46 -10.55 -0.59
N PRO A 349 -14.79 -10.60 -0.80
CA PRO A 349 -15.69 -9.54 -0.42
C PRO A 349 -15.63 -9.12 1.06
N THR A 350 -15.20 -9.99 1.98
CA THR A 350 -15.05 -9.65 3.41
C THR A 350 -13.97 -8.58 3.64
N GLU A 351 -12.93 -8.55 2.80
CA GLU A 351 -11.80 -7.59 2.88
C GLU A 351 -12.27 -6.13 2.87
N ILE A 352 -13.48 -5.86 2.35
CA ILE A 352 -14.08 -4.53 2.36
C ILE A 352 -14.36 -4.00 3.77
N PHE A 353 -14.55 -4.88 4.76
CA PHE A 353 -14.83 -4.52 6.15
C PHE A 353 -13.61 -4.71 7.06
N ASP A 354 -12.69 -5.60 6.68
CA ASP A 354 -11.55 -5.98 7.52
C ASP A 354 -10.34 -5.08 7.29
N THR A 355 -10.16 -4.56 6.07
CA THR A 355 -9.01 -3.71 5.72
C THR A 355 -9.30 -2.22 5.89
N GLN A 356 -8.25 -1.42 6.15
CA GLN A 356 -8.36 0.05 6.10
C GLN A 356 -8.72 0.53 4.68
N PHE A 357 -8.21 -0.15 3.66
CA PHE A 357 -8.56 0.12 2.26
C PHE A 357 -10.06 -0.05 2.04
N GLY A 358 -10.63 -1.19 2.44
CA GLY A 358 -12.05 -1.51 2.33
C GLY A 358 -12.93 -0.48 3.03
N ARG A 359 -12.64 -0.16 4.30
CA ARG A 359 -13.37 0.87 5.06
C ARG A 359 -13.32 2.23 4.38
N THR A 360 -12.15 2.62 3.87
CA THR A 360 -11.98 3.88 3.14
C THR A 360 -12.72 3.87 1.81
N LEU A 361 -12.78 2.72 1.12
CA LEU A 361 -13.55 2.52 -0.10
C LEU A 361 -15.06 2.65 0.16
N VAL A 362 -15.58 2.09 1.25
CA VAL A 362 -16.99 2.25 1.65
C VAL A 362 -17.34 3.73 1.87
N VAL A 363 -16.48 4.48 2.57
CA VAL A 363 -16.66 5.92 2.76
C VAL A 363 -16.63 6.65 1.42
N LYS A 364 -15.70 6.32 0.53
CA LYS A 364 -15.64 6.87 -0.83
C LYS A 364 -16.93 6.60 -1.60
N ILE A 365 -17.47 5.38 -1.54
CA ILE A 365 -18.73 5.00 -2.20
C ILE A 365 -19.90 5.83 -1.63
N ALA A 366 -20.01 5.94 -0.31
CA ALA A 366 -21.05 6.75 0.34
C ALA A 366 -20.98 8.22 -0.08
N LEU A 367 -19.78 8.80 -0.14
CA LEU A 367 -19.58 10.17 -0.61
C LEU A 367 -19.93 10.34 -2.10
N VAL A 368 -19.59 9.36 -2.96
CA VAL A 368 -19.99 9.39 -4.38
C VAL A 368 -21.51 9.37 -4.52
N LEU A 369 -22.23 8.58 -3.71
CA LEU A 369 -23.70 8.60 -3.68
C LEU A 369 -24.24 9.98 -3.27
N VAL A 370 -23.60 10.66 -2.32
CA VAL A 370 -23.92 12.06 -1.97
C VAL A 370 -23.70 13.00 -3.15
N VAL A 371 -22.59 12.88 -3.89
CA VAL A 371 -22.33 13.68 -5.10
C VAL A 371 -23.40 13.44 -6.17
N ILE A 372 -23.84 12.20 -6.37
CA ILE A 372 -24.92 11.86 -7.32
C ILE A 372 -26.25 12.52 -6.90
N ALA A 373 -26.60 12.48 -5.61
CA ALA A 373 -27.79 13.14 -5.09
C ALA A 373 -27.73 14.67 -5.28
N LEU A 374 -26.58 15.29 -5.00
CA LEU A 374 -26.34 16.71 -5.24
C LEU A 374 -26.43 17.05 -6.73
N SER A 375 -25.86 16.22 -7.61
CA SER A 375 -25.93 16.38 -9.08
C SER A 375 -27.38 16.41 -9.58
N GLY A 376 -28.25 15.56 -9.01
CA GLY A 376 -29.69 15.55 -9.32
C GLY A 376 -30.40 16.84 -8.88
N SER A 377 -30.04 17.37 -7.72
CA SER A 377 -30.55 18.66 -7.22
C SER A 377 -30.03 19.85 -8.05
N ALA A 378 -28.75 19.85 -8.40
CA ALA A 378 -28.14 20.87 -9.27
C ALA A 378 -28.81 20.89 -10.66
N ARG A 379 -29.13 19.71 -11.21
CA ARG A 379 -29.86 19.61 -12.48
C ARG A 379 -31.29 20.15 -12.40
N ARG A 380 -32.00 19.89 -11.30
CA ARG A 380 -33.34 20.45 -11.06
C ARG A 380 -33.27 21.98 -10.99
N ALA A 381 -32.33 22.53 -10.22
CA ALA A 381 -32.10 23.97 -10.15
C ALA A 381 -31.73 24.57 -11.52
N LEU A 382 -30.91 23.87 -12.32
CA LEU A 382 -30.57 24.29 -13.68
C LEU A 382 -31.80 24.36 -14.59
N LYS A 383 -32.67 23.33 -14.56
CA LYS A 383 -33.93 23.31 -15.33
C LYS A 383 -34.89 24.44 -14.91
N GLN A 384 -34.93 24.74 -13.61
CA GLN A 384 -35.75 25.81 -13.04
C GLN A 384 -35.10 27.20 -13.18
N ARG A 385 -33.90 27.30 -13.78
CA ARG A 385 -33.09 28.53 -13.85
C ARG A 385 -32.85 29.20 -12.48
N ASP A 386 -32.83 28.41 -11.41
CA ASP A 386 -32.56 28.90 -10.06
C ASP A 386 -31.05 28.98 -9.81
N ALA A 387 -30.49 30.15 -10.14
CA ALA A 387 -29.06 30.41 -10.04
C ALA A 387 -28.50 30.26 -8.61
N ARG A 388 -29.30 30.61 -7.59
CA ARG A 388 -28.85 30.57 -6.19
C ARG A 388 -28.70 29.14 -5.69
N ASN A 389 -29.71 28.31 -5.93
CA ASN A 389 -29.66 26.90 -5.55
C ASN A 389 -28.66 26.12 -6.40
N LEU A 390 -28.54 26.44 -7.69
CA LEU A 390 -27.51 25.87 -8.56
C LEU A 390 -26.11 26.14 -8.02
N ARG A 391 -25.78 27.40 -7.72
CA ARG A 391 -24.46 27.79 -7.18
C ARG A 391 -24.15 27.10 -5.86
N THR A 392 -25.12 27.04 -4.96
CA THR A 392 -24.95 26.41 -3.65
C THR A 392 -24.70 24.91 -3.78
N THR A 393 -25.51 24.23 -4.60
CA THR A 393 -25.41 22.78 -4.80
C THR A 393 -24.11 22.39 -5.49
N VAL A 394 -23.73 23.12 -6.55
CA VAL A 394 -22.46 22.91 -7.28
C VAL A 394 -21.24 23.13 -6.37
N ALA A 395 -21.30 24.10 -5.45
CA ALA A 395 -20.23 24.31 -4.48
C ALA A 395 -20.10 23.15 -3.48
N PHE A 396 -21.22 22.63 -2.97
CA PHE A 396 -21.21 21.44 -2.13
C PHE A 396 -20.70 20.21 -2.89
N GLU A 397 -21.17 20.01 -4.13
CA GLU A 397 -20.74 18.92 -5.01
C GLU A 397 -19.22 18.94 -5.21
N ALA A 398 -18.64 20.11 -5.49
CA ALA A 398 -17.20 20.26 -5.68
C ALA A 398 -16.40 19.98 -4.40
N ILE A 399 -16.90 20.39 -3.23
CA ILE A 399 -16.21 20.12 -1.95
C ILE A 399 -16.20 18.62 -1.64
N VAL A 400 -17.33 17.94 -1.85
CA VAL A 400 -17.41 16.48 -1.65
C VAL A 400 -16.50 15.76 -2.66
N ALA A 401 -16.48 16.22 -3.92
CA ALA A 401 -15.62 15.67 -4.96
C ALA A 401 -14.11 15.82 -4.63
N LEU A 402 -13.70 16.95 -4.06
CA LEU A 402 -12.31 17.15 -3.58
C LEU A 402 -11.95 16.16 -2.47
N VAL A 403 -12.89 15.86 -1.57
CA VAL A 403 -12.68 14.86 -0.53
C VAL A 403 -12.61 13.44 -1.10
N VAL A 404 -13.43 13.12 -2.09
CA VAL A 404 -13.32 11.84 -2.83
C VAL A 404 -11.94 11.70 -3.48
N ILE A 405 -11.38 12.76 -4.05
CA ILE A 405 -10.02 12.76 -4.60
C ILE A 405 -8.97 12.55 -3.49
N ALA A 406 -9.09 13.25 -2.36
CA ALA A 406 -8.17 13.09 -1.24
C ALA A 406 -8.20 11.65 -0.66
N LEU A 407 -9.38 11.07 -0.47
CA LEU A 407 -9.54 9.67 -0.06
C LEU A 407 -8.97 8.72 -1.10
N THR A 408 -9.13 9.01 -2.39
CA THR A 408 -8.53 8.19 -3.46
C THR A 408 -7.00 8.25 -3.41
N ALA A 409 -6.41 9.42 -3.13
CA ALA A 409 -4.97 9.55 -2.92
C ALA A 409 -4.48 8.71 -1.74
N SER A 410 -5.21 8.72 -0.62
CA SER A 410 -4.91 7.85 0.52
C SER A 410 -5.09 6.36 0.17
N LEU A 411 -6.18 5.98 -0.49
CA LEU A 411 -6.49 4.59 -0.88
C LEU A 411 -5.37 3.96 -1.69
N THR A 412 -4.77 4.70 -2.63
CA THR A 412 -3.64 4.17 -3.38
C THR A 412 -2.41 3.86 -2.52
N GLY A 413 -2.36 4.37 -1.28
CA GLY A 413 -1.36 4.10 -0.26
C GLY A 413 -1.62 2.87 0.61
N LEU A 414 -2.85 2.36 0.58
CA LEU A 414 -3.34 1.31 1.48
C LEU A 414 -3.41 -0.02 0.76
N SER A 415 -3.09 -1.11 1.47
CA SER A 415 -3.20 -2.45 0.88
C SER A 415 -4.67 -2.82 0.72
N PRO A 416 -5.11 -3.20 -0.50
CA PRO A 416 -6.46 -3.73 -0.71
C PRO A 416 -6.67 -5.10 -0.08
N LYS A 417 -5.58 -5.85 0.16
CA LYS A 417 -5.62 -7.16 0.79
C LYS A 417 -5.42 -7.04 2.29
N VAL A 418 -6.04 -7.94 3.04
CA VAL A 418 -5.61 -8.18 4.43
C VAL A 418 -4.18 -8.68 4.35
N VAL A 419 -3.23 -7.86 4.74
CA VAL A 419 -1.89 -8.36 5.01
C VAL A 419 -1.86 -8.62 6.50
N SER A 420 -2.01 -9.88 6.85
CA SER A 420 -1.69 -10.31 8.20
C SER A 420 -0.24 -9.93 8.46
N SER A 421 0.03 -9.42 9.66
CA SER A 421 1.36 -8.95 10.01
C SER A 421 2.34 -10.08 9.68
N ALA A 422 3.23 -9.80 8.72
CA ALA A 422 4.37 -10.64 8.37
C ALA A 422 5.34 -10.83 9.56
N ALA A 423 5.00 -10.35 10.75
CA ALA A 423 5.72 -10.68 11.95
C ALA A 423 5.44 -12.16 12.24
N PRO A 424 6.45 -13.04 12.12
CA PRO A 424 6.33 -14.38 12.67
C PRO A 424 5.89 -14.24 14.13
N PHE A 425 4.89 -15.02 14.55
CA PHE A 425 4.65 -15.12 15.98
C PHE A 425 5.89 -15.79 16.54
N GLN A 426 6.55 -15.13 17.48
CA GLN A 426 7.71 -15.70 18.16
C GLN A 426 7.60 -15.38 19.64
N GLN A 427 7.60 -16.44 20.45
CA GLN A 427 7.60 -16.32 21.90
C GLN A 427 8.65 -17.27 22.47
N THR A 428 9.40 -16.79 23.47
CA THR A 428 10.32 -17.62 24.23
C THR A 428 9.82 -17.72 25.67
N ILE A 429 9.62 -18.93 26.15
CA ILE A 429 9.31 -19.21 27.56
C ILE A 429 10.57 -19.74 28.22
N VAL A 430 11.02 -19.06 29.28
CA VAL A 430 12.18 -19.46 30.06
C VAL A 430 11.73 -20.40 31.19
N GLY A 431 12.11 -21.67 31.10
CA GLY A 431 11.99 -22.63 32.20
C GLY A 431 13.19 -22.57 33.14
N SER A 432 13.18 -23.44 34.17
CA SER A 432 14.25 -23.50 35.18
C SER A 432 15.61 -23.87 34.60
N GLU A 433 15.64 -24.70 33.55
CA GLU A 433 16.89 -25.20 32.95
C GLU A 433 16.91 -25.15 31.42
N VAL A 434 15.74 -25.03 30.78
CA VAL A 434 15.55 -24.97 29.33
C VAL A 434 14.65 -23.78 29.02
N PHE A 435 14.99 -23.00 28.01
CA PHE A 435 14.06 -22.06 27.38
C PHE A 435 13.60 -22.61 26.04
N VAL A 436 12.32 -22.40 25.76
CA VAL A 436 11.64 -22.92 24.57
C VAL A 436 11.13 -21.74 23.76
N THR A 437 11.62 -21.63 22.54
CA THR A 437 11.17 -20.67 21.54
C THR A 437 10.23 -21.36 20.58
N LEU A 438 8.99 -20.86 20.52
CA LEU A 438 8.02 -21.23 19.50
C LEU A 438 7.95 -20.11 18.48
N ALA A 439 8.21 -20.44 17.21
CA ALA A 439 8.05 -19.55 16.08
C ALA A 439 7.01 -20.12 15.10
N VAL A 440 6.09 -19.28 14.64
CA VAL A 440 4.97 -19.67 13.76
C VAL A 440 4.92 -18.68 12.60
N THR A 441 5.17 -19.18 11.38
CA THR A 441 5.35 -18.35 10.18
C THR A 441 4.62 -18.95 8.98
N PRO A 442 3.63 -18.24 8.38
CA PRO A 442 2.93 -17.06 8.92
C PRO A 442 1.94 -17.44 10.04
N ALA A 443 1.74 -16.61 11.06
CA ALA A 443 0.76 -16.86 12.13
C ALA A 443 -0.69 -16.56 11.70
N LYS A 444 -1.19 -17.28 10.69
CA LYS A 444 -2.54 -17.09 10.11
C LYS A 444 -3.25 -18.41 9.77
N VAL A 445 -4.53 -18.33 9.40
CA VAL A 445 -5.30 -19.47 8.90
C VAL A 445 -4.66 -20.04 7.64
N GLY A 446 -4.56 -21.36 7.59
CA GLY A 446 -3.95 -22.11 6.50
C GLY A 446 -2.68 -22.83 6.92
N SER A 447 -1.93 -23.31 5.93
CA SER A 447 -0.68 -24.03 6.15
C SER A 447 0.41 -23.08 6.61
N THR A 448 1.06 -23.45 7.71
CA THR A 448 2.01 -22.64 8.45
C THR A 448 3.18 -23.50 8.86
N GLU A 449 4.39 -22.94 8.77
CA GLU A 449 5.58 -23.58 9.32
C GLU A 449 5.74 -23.18 10.79
N VAL A 450 5.87 -24.19 11.66
CA VAL A 450 6.15 -24.02 13.08
C VAL A 450 7.55 -24.51 13.36
N HIS A 451 8.37 -23.65 13.94
CA HIS A 451 9.66 -24.03 14.49
C HIS A 451 9.59 -24.04 16.01
N LEU A 452 9.99 -25.15 16.57
CA LEU A 452 10.15 -25.34 17.99
C LEU A 452 11.64 -25.48 18.28
N ILE A 453 12.14 -24.62 19.15
CA ILE A 453 13.56 -24.55 19.42
C ILE A 453 13.82 -24.46 20.90
N MET A 454 14.78 -25.23 21.37
CA MET A 454 15.02 -25.40 22.79
C MET A 454 16.51 -25.25 23.07
N ALA A 455 16.82 -24.50 24.11
CA ALA A 455 18.21 -24.33 24.55
C ALA A 455 18.29 -24.38 26.08
N ARG A 456 19.41 -24.89 26.60
CA ARG A 456 19.66 -24.93 28.06
C ARG A 456 20.17 -23.58 28.56
N GLN A 457 19.83 -23.24 29.80
CA GLN A 457 20.50 -22.14 30.49
C GLN A 457 21.99 -22.48 30.63
N GLY A 458 22.87 -21.70 29.98
CA GLY A 458 24.32 -21.92 29.98
C GLY A 458 24.90 -22.61 28.74
N GLY A 459 24.19 -22.61 27.60
CA GLY A 459 24.79 -22.87 26.27
C GLY A 459 24.99 -24.34 25.86
N ALA A 460 25.02 -25.28 26.80
CA ALA A 460 25.30 -26.68 26.46
C ALA A 460 24.17 -27.36 25.64
N LEU A 461 24.50 -27.84 24.44
CA LEU A 461 23.71 -28.67 23.53
C LEU A 461 23.49 -30.11 24.05
N GLY A 462 23.01 -30.28 25.28
CA GLY A 462 22.55 -31.60 25.71
C GLY A 462 21.33 -32.03 24.87
N GLU A 463 21.38 -33.20 24.22
CA GLU A 463 20.26 -33.69 23.41
C GLU A 463 19.01 -33.91 24.27
N LEU A 464 17.87 -33.41 23.78
CA LEU A 464 16.56 -33.71 24.32
C LEU A 464 16.04 -35.03 23.74
N THR A 465 15.62 -35.95 24.61
CA THR A 465 15.25 -37.32 24.21
C THR A 465 13.76 -37.50 23.96
N ASN A 466 12.90 -36.56 24.34
CA ASN A 466 11.47 -36.63 24.06
C ASN A 466 10.86 -35.23 23.94
N VAL A 467 10.45 -34.88 22.72
CA VAL A 467 9.84 -33.58 22.40
C VAL A 467 8.51 -33.85 21.72
N GLN A 468 7.43 -33.40 22.33
CA GLN A 468 6.08 -33.51 21.78
C GLN A 468 5.45 -32.13 21.76
N MET A 469 4.84 -31.78 20.64
CA MET A 469 4.01 -30.59 20.53
C MET A 469 2.56 -31.00 20.39
N ARG A 470 1.67 -30.25 21.04
CA ARG A 470 0.22 -30.40 20.94
C ARG A 470 -0.40 -29.04 20.69
N MET A 471 -1.49 -28.99 19.94
CA MET A 471 -2.20 -27.75 19.65
C MET A 471 -3.71 -27.93 19.73
N GLY A 472 -4.42 -26.91 20.21
CA GLY A 472 -5.88 -26.89 20.27
C GLY A 472 -6.44 -25.47 20.29
N LEU A 473 -7.76 -25.35 20.11
CA LEU A 473 -8.47 -24.07 20.07
C LEU A 473 -9.73 -24.18 20.92
N ALA A 474 -9.63 -23.75 22.18
CA ALA A 474 -10.71 -23.88 23.16
C ALA A 474 -11.98 -23.11 22.76
N SER A 475 -11.84 -21.93 22.14
CA SER A 475 -12.97 -21.10 21.69
C SER A 475 -13.86 -21.79 20.66
N MET A 476 -13.32 -22.77 19.93
CA MET A 476 -14.04 -23.56 18.91
C MET A 476 -14.23 -25.02 19.34
N ASN A 477 -14.01 -25.34 20.62
CA ASN A 477 -14.03 -26.72 21.15
C ASN A 477 -13.14 -27.70 20.38
N ILE A 478 -12.02 -27.23 19.82
CA ILE A 478 -11.03 -28.10 19.18
C ILE A 478 -10.10 -28.64 20.26
N PRO A 479 -10.09 -29.97 20.51
CA PRO A 479 -9.26 -30.56 21.55
C PRO A 479 -7.78 -30.45 21.20
N THR A 480 -6.93 -30.40 22.22
CA THR A 480 -5.46 -30.38 22.05
C THR A 480 -4.95 -31.71 21.50
N GLY A 481 -4.66 -31.75 20.20
CA GLY A 481 -4.13 -32.92 19.48
C GLY A 481 -2.61 -32.86 19.29
N PRO A 482 -1.93 -34.00 19.07
CA PRO A 482 -0.49 -34.03 18.81
C PRO A 482 -0.14 -33.45 17.44
N VAL A 483 1.05 -32.85 17.34
CA VAL A 483 1.66 -32.40 16.09
C VAL A 483 2.90 -33.22 15.82
N GLU A 484 3.01 -33.76 14.61
CA GLU A 484 4.20 -34.48 14.17
C GLU A 484 5.35 -33.50 13.92
N LEU A 485 6.40 -33.64 14.72
CA LEU A 485 7.61 -32.82 14.64
C LEU A 485 8.68 -33.56 13.84
N THR A 486 9.37 -32.85 12.95
CA THR A 486 10.57 -33.30 12.26
C THR A 486 11.78 -32.59 12.86
N ARG A 487 12.76 -33.32 13.38
CA ARG A 487 14.03 -32.72 13.85
C ARG A 487 14.87 -32.33 12.63
N ILE A 488 15.30 -31.07 12.57
CA ILE A 488 16.12 -30.53 11.46
C ILE A 488 17.54 -30.13 11.90
N ALA A 489 17.73 -29.84 13.18
CA ALA A 489 19.04 -29.60 13.80
C ALA A 489 19.02 -30.03 15.28
N PRO A 490 20.15 -30.01 16.01
CA PRO A 490 20.15 -30.21 17.45
C PRO A 490 19.17 -29.27 18.16
N ASN A 491 18.24 -29.86 18.93
CA ASN A 491 17.19 -29.15 19.65
C ASN A 491 16.28 -28.22 18.81
N HIS A 492 16.28 -28.37 17.48
CA HIS A 492 15.42 -27.66 16.53
C HIS A 492 14.52 -28.62 15.79
N TYR A 493 13.22 -28.41 15.96
CA TYR A 493 12.16 -29.20 15.36
C TYR A 493 11.28 -28.29 14.50
N THR A 494 10.82 -28.80 13.36
CA THR A 494 9.86 -28.12 12.49
C THR A 494 8.62 -28.97 12.30
N ALA A 495 7.48 -28.34 12.04
CA ALA A 495 6.26 -28.98 11.60
C ALA A 495 5.48 -28.07 10.66
N ASN A 496 4.93 -28.67 9.60
CA ASN A 496 3.91 -28.01 8.78
C ASN A 496 2.55 -28.29 9.41
N VAL A 497 1.98 -27.27 10.05
CA VAL A 497 0.65 -27.35 10.66
C VAL A 497 -0.34 -26.60 9.79
N THR A 498 -1.60 -26.97 9.87
CA THR A 498 -2.69 -26.17 9.28
C THR A 498 -3.52 -25.62 10.41
N PHE A 499 -3.62 -24.29 10.50
CA PHE A 499 -4.56 -23.63 11.40
C PHE A 499 -5.88 -23.40 10.65
N PRO A 500 -6.94 -24.16 10.89
CA PRO A 500 -8.19 -24.04 10.12
C PRO A 500 -9.03 -22.81 10.48
N PHE A 501 -8.78 -22.17 11.63
CA PHE A 501 -9.59 -21.06 12.15
C PHE A 501 -8.73 -20.00 12.83
N PRO A 502 -9.13 -18.71 12.76
CA PRO A 502 -8.46 -17.66 13.50
C PRO A 502 -8.76 -17.79 15.01
N GLY A 503 -7.90 -17.25 15.86
CA GLY A 503 -8.10 -17.24 17.30
C GLY A 503 -6.81 -17.41 18.11
N GLN A 504 -6.96 -17.48 19.44
CA GLN A 504 -5.86 -17.81 20.34
C GLN A 504 -5.74 -19.33 20.44
N TRP A 505 -4.75 -19.88 19.75
CA TRP A 505 -4.44 -21.31 19.79
C TRP A 505 -3.53 -21.61 20.96
N SER A 506 -3.90 -22.61 21.76
CA SER A 506 -3.05 -23.11 22.82
C SER A 506 -2.10 -24.13 22.24
N VAL A 507 -0.81 -23.83 22.27
CA VAL A 507 0.27 -24.73 21.82
C VAL A 507 1.05 -25.18 23.04
N GLU A 508 1.03 -26.48 23.29
CA GLU A 508 1.72 -27.09 24.42
C GLU A 508 2.93 -27.87 23.92
N VAL A 509 4.08 -27.59 24.52
CA VAL A 509 5.31 -28.32 24.27
C VAL A 509 5.66 -29.10 25.52
N LEU A 510 5.82 -30.40 25.37
CA LEU A 510 6.31 -31.31 26.38
C LEU A 510 7.73 -31.70 26.00
N ALA A 511 8.70 -31.33 26.83
CA ALA A 511 10.10 -31.67 26.60
C ALA A 511 10.67 -32.37 27.84
N SER A 512 11.45 -33.42 27.63
CA SER A 512 12.26 -34.05 28.68
C SER A 512 13.71 -34.25 28.23
N THR A 513 14.61 -34.20 29.20
CA THR A 513 16.00 -34.62 29.05
C THR A 513 16.19 -36.00 29.69
N GLU A 514 17.32 -36.65 29.45
CA GLU A 514 17.66 -37.93 30.11
C GLU A 514 17.77 -37.83 31.65
N GLN A 515 17.95 -36.62 32.20
CA GLN A 515 18.23 -36.39 33.61
C GLN A 515 17.03 -35.81 34.40
N PHE A 516 15.99 -35.31 33.73
CA PHE A 516 14.93 -34.51 34.36
C PHE A 516 13.51 -34.89 33.93
N ALA A 517 12.54 -34.50 34.77
CA ALA A 517 11.12 -34.70 34.54
C ALA A 517 10.60 -33.92 33.32
N VAL A 518 9.52 -34.41 32.71
CA VAL A 518 8.82 -33.76 31.59
C VAL A 518 8.39 -32.35 32.01
N SER A 519 8.90 -31.34 31.33
CA SER A 519 8.51 -29.94 31.49
C SER A 519 7.46 -29.57 30.44
N ARG A 520 6.40 -28.88 30.87
CA ARG A 520 5.34 -28.37 30.01
C ARG A 520 5.49 -26.88 29.81
N PHE A 521 5.56 -26.46 28.55
CA PHE A 521 5.57 -25.06 28.13
C PHE A 521 4.29 -24.79 27.33
N ALA A 522 3.51 -23.79 27.75
CA ALA A 522 2.23 -23.46 27.12
C ALA A 522 2.33 -22.07 26.49
N PHE A 523 2.10 -22.01 25.18
CA PHE A 523 2.11 -20.80 24.36
C PHE A 523 0.68 -20.47 23.96
N GLU A 524 0.35 -19.18 23.98
CA GLU A 524 -0.89 -18.66 23.40
C GLU A 524 -0.54 -17.98 22.08
N VAL A 525 -0.84 -18.67 20.98
CA VAL A 525 -0.50 -18.26 19.62
C VAL A 525 -1.70 -17.58 19.00
N SER A 526 -1.58 -16.28 18.76
CA SER A 526 -2.62 -15.51 18.06
C SER A 526 -2.54 -15.78 16.56
N ILE A 527 -3.49 -16.55 16.04
CA ILE A 527 -3.66 -16.82 14.61
C ILE A 527 -4.65 -15.83 14.01
N SER A 528 -4.21 -15.03 13.04
CA SER A 528 -5.09 -14.16 12.27
C SER A 528 -5.86 -14.93 11.21
N GLU A 529 -6.89 -14.32 10.63
CA GLU A 529 -7.48 -14.80 9.38
C GLU A 529 -6.45 -14.85 8.24
#